data_AF-A0A7C6BBG8-F1
#
_entry.id   AF-A0A7C6BBG8-F1
#
_cell.length_a   1.000
_cell.length_b   1.000
_cell.length_c   1.000
_cell.angle_alpha   90.00
_cell.angle_beta   90.00
_cell.angle_gamma   90.00
#
_symmetry.space_group_name_H-M   'P 1'
#
loop_
_entity.id
_entity.type
_entity.pdbx_description
1 polymer ?
#
loop_
_entity_poly.entity_id
_entity_poly.type
_entity_poly.pdbx_seq_one_letter_code
_entity_poly.pdbx_strand_id
1 'polypeptide(L)'
;GMISGSKEINRTLFPNNDRAYKLSLIDAMKVYTLKEDAHIALDNDLHQIRKSFFLKDMDNTKDNLAAMYVTELLSQDKQRLSIEYRGKKGLLGYSLGNTSILGNTFLVENPDYDFYMDINWRGNFSLRSNNKLDVSKMAEEIGNGGGHPNASGGKIKEFKDSFVYSDIRTFVQDYIDQKTA
;
A
#
# COMPACT_ATOMS: atom_id res chain seq x y z
N GLY A 1 21.15 4.60 2.41
CA GLY A 1 21.40 5.36 1.17
C GLY A 1 20.09 5.84 0.56
N MET A 2 20.12 6.93 -0.21
CA MET A 2 18.92 7.59 -0.77
C MET A 2 18.02 6.62 -1.55
N ILE A 3 18.55 5.93 -2.56
CA ILE A 3 17.74 5.04 -3.41
C ILE A 3 17.27 3.77 -2.68
N SER A 4 18.16 3.10 -1.94
CA SER A 4 17.82 1.86 -1.24
C SER A 4 16.83 2.07 -0.08
N GLY A 5 16.77 3.29 0.47
CA GLY A 5 15.82 3.68 1.51
C GLY A 5 14.50 4.24 1.00
N SER A 6 14.38 4.55 -0.30
CA SER A 6 13.17 5.11 -0.90
C SER A 6 12.20 4.01 -1.30
N LYS A 7 11.33 3.64 -0.36
CA LYS A 7 10.37 2.53 -0.44
C LYS A 7 8.92 2.97 -0.24
N GLU A 8 8.66 4.27 -0.34
CA GLU A 8 7.33 4.86 -0.17
C GLU A 8 6.32 4.37 -1.22
N ILE A 9 6.79 3.98 -2.41
CA ILE A 9 5.95 3.42 -3.48
C ILE A 9 6.29 1.94 -3.62
N ASN A 10 5.28 1.08 -3.57
CA ASN A 10 5.48 -0.36 -3.70
C ASN A 10 5.77 -0.74 -5.17
N ARG A 11 6.99 -1.21 -5.43
CA ARG A 11 7.47 -1.59 -6.77
C ARG A 11 6.71 -2.75 -7.42
N THR A 12 6.04 -3.61 -6.65
CA THR A 12 5.27 -4.74 -7.17
C THR A 12 3.91 -4.26 -7.69
N LEU A 13 3.28 -3.31 -6.98
CA LEU A 13 2.00 -2.72 -7.38
C LEU A 13 2.15 -1.64 -8.45
N PHE A 14 3.16 -0.77 -8.29
CA PHE A 14 3.32 0.45 -9.07
C PHE A 14 4.77 0.59 -9.57
N PRO A 15 5.27 -0.34 -10.41
CA PRO A 15 6.66 -0.36 -10.86
C PRO A 15 7.07 0.91 -11.61
N ASN A 16 6.16 1.53 -12.36
CA ASN A 16 6.44 2.76 -13.11
C ASN A 16 6.57 3.96 -12.17
N ASN A 17 5.67 4.09 -11.18
CA ASN A 17 5.72 5.18 -10.20
C ASN A 17 6.93 5.05 -9.26
N ASP A 18 7.26 3.84 -8.81
CA ASP A 18 8.47 3.57 -8.03
C ASP A 18 9.73 3.99 -8.80
N ARG A 19 9.79 3.66 -10.10
CA ARG A 19 10.89 4.07 -10.97
C ARG A 19 10.94 5.58 -11.17
N ALA A 20 9.80 6.21 -11.43
CA ALA A 20 9.70 7.66 -11.61
C ALA A 20 10.20 8.41 -10.38
N TYR A 21 9.78 7.98 -9.18
CA TYR A 21 10.26 8.52 -7.92
C TYR A 21 11.77 8.34 -7.75
N LYS A 22 12.32 7.14 -7.99
CA LYS A 22 13.77 6.94 -7.88
C LYS A 22 14.56 7.77 -8.89
N LEU A 23 14.06 7.94 -10.11
CA LEU A 23 14.67 8.78 -11.12
C LEU A 23 14.63 10.26 -10.73
N SER A 24 13.53 10.75 -10.14
CA SER A 24 13.46 12.13 -9.67
C SER A 24 14.45 12.42 -8.55
N LEU A 25 14.69 11.45 -7.66
CA LEU A 25 15.73 11.56 -6.63
C LEU A 25 17.13 11.65 -7.24
N ILE A 26 17.44 10.80 -8.23
CA ILE A 26 18.72 10.85 -8.96
C ILE A 26 18.90 12.20 -9.65
N ASP A 27 17.83 12.74 -10.24
CA ASP A 27 17.88 14.05 -10.90
C ASP A 27 18.13 15.18 -9.89
N ALA A 28 17.42 15.16 -8.76
CA ALA A 28 17.63 16.11 -7.67
C ALA A 28 19.06 16.06 -7.09
N MET A 29 19.72 14.90 -7.11
CA MET A 29 21.12 14.78 -6.64
C MET A 29 22.12 15.54 -7.53
N LYS A 30 21.82 15.78 -8.82
CA LYS A 30 22.78 16.38 -9.75
C LYS A 30 23.27 17.75 -9.27
N VAL A 31 22.39 18.53 -8.63
CA VAL A 31 22.73 19.88 -8.14
C VAL A 31 23.74 19.86 -6.97
N TYR A 32 23.94 18.72 -6.32
CA TYR A 32 24.89 18.58 -5.21
C TYR A 32 26.30 18.23 -5.70
N THR A 33 26.45 17.70 -6.91
CA THR A 33 27.76 17.23 -7.44
C THR A 33 28.82 18.33 -7.54
N LEU A 34 28.39 19.59 -7.62
CA LEU A 34 29.26 20.76 -7.71
C LEU A 34 29.38 21.54 -6.40
N LYS A 35 28.75 21.07 -5.31
CA LYS A 35 28.80 21.73 -4.00
C LYS A 35 30.05 21.31 -3.24
N GLU A 36 30.63 22.24 -2.49
CA GLU A 36 31.57 21.90 -1.42
C GLU A 36 30.88 20.99 -0.40
N ASP A 37 31.60 20.00 0.11
CA ASP A 37 31.06 18.96 1.00
C ASP A 37 29.75 18.33 0.52
N ALA A 38 29.65 18.08 -0.80
CA ALA A 38 28.46 17.58 -1.50
C ALA A 38 27.72 16.44 -0.76
N HIS A 39 28.45 15.50 -0.18
CA HIS A 39 27.92 14.36 0.55
C HIS A 39 27.20 14.76 1.85
N ILE A 40 27.71 15.75 2.59
CA ILE A 40 27.09 16.28 3.80
C ILE A 40 25.86 17.11 3.43
N ALA A 41 25.98 17.98 2.43
CA ALA A 41 24.87 18.79 1.95
C ALA A 41 23.69 17.93 1.48
N LEU A 42 23.98 16.85 0.74
CA LEU A 42 22.96 15.90 0.29
C LEU A 42 22.32 15.14 1.45
N ASP A 43 23.10 14.71 2.43
CA ASP A 43 22.58 13.97 3.59
C ASP A 43 21.62 14.82 4.43
N ASN A 44 21.97 16.08 4.68
CA ASN A 44 21.14 17.05 5.39
C ASN A 44 19.80 17.32 4.67
N ASP A 45 19.82 17.42 3.34
CA ASP A 45 18.62 17.75 2.55
C ASP A 45 17.78 16.52 2.17
N LEU A 46 18.27 15.30 2.43
CA LEU A 46 17.66 14.04 1.97
C LEU A 46 16.18 13.91 2.29
N HIS A 47 15.77 14.34 3.49
CA HIS A 47 14.37 14.28 3.90
C HIS A 47 13.49 15.16 3.01
N GLN A 48 13.93 16.39 2.73
CA GLN A 48 13.18 17.35 1.92
C GLN A 48 13.12 16.91 0.45
N ILE A 49 14.22 16.38 -0.09
CA ILE A 49 14.27 15.87 -1.47
C ILE A 49 13.27 14.72 -1.66
N ARG A 50 13.15 13.81 -0.69
CA ARG A 50 12.15 12.73 -0.76
C ARG A 50 10.73 13.26 -0.65
N LYS A 51 10.53 14.21 0.25
CA LYS A 51 9.23 14.80 0.53
C LYS A 51 8.68 15.57 -0.68
N SER A 52 9.54 16.26 -1.42
CA SER A 52 9.14 17.11 -2.55
C SER A 52 8.47 16.34 -3.69
N PHE A 53 8.76 15.04 -3.85
CA PHE A 53 8.08 14.22 -4.87
C PHE A 53 6.59 14.03 -4.56
N PHE A 54 6.22 13.95 -3.28
CA PHE A 54 4.84 13.71 -2.84
C PHE A 54 4.08 15.00 -2.51
N LEU A 55 4.78 16.13 -2.49
CA LEU A 55 4.20 17.43 -2.17
C LEU A 55 3.30 17.91 -3.32
N LYS A 56 2.05 18.24 -2.99
CA LYS A 56 1.13 18.93 -3.89
C LYS A 56 0.96 20.37 -3.41
N ASP A 57 -0.22 20.72 -2.89
CA ASP A 57 -0.56 22.10 -2.54
C ASP A 57 -0.21 22.46 -1.08
N MET A 58 -0.30 21.50 -0.16
CA MET A 58 -0.05 21.71 1.27
C MET A 58 1.00 20.77 1.82
N ASP A 59 1.86 21.31 2.70
CA ASP A 59 2.88 20.54 3.37
C ASP A 59 2.31 19.65 4.49
N ASN A 60 2.93 18.49 4.72
CA ASN A 60 2.53 17.52 5.76
C ASN A 60 3.72 16.65 6.18
N THR A 61 3.54 15.61 6.99
CA THR A 61 4.60 14.60 7.19
C THR A 61 4.82 13.83 5.88
N LYS A 62 6.06 13.37 5.64
CA LYS A 62 6.40 12.57 4.44
C LYS A 62 5.48 11.33 4.32
N ASP A 63 5.17 10.69 5.44
CA ASP A 63 4.37 9.47 5.44
C ASP A 63 2.90 9.76 5.08
N ASN A 64 2.34 10.90 5.49
CA ASN A 64 1.01 11.32 5.07
C ASN A 64 0.97 11.69 3.58
N LEU A 65 1.96 12.44 3.09
CA LEU A 65 2.05 12.79 1.66
C LEU A 65 2.19 11.53 0.78
N ALA A 66 3.06 10.60 1.18
CA ALA A 66 3.21 9.33 0.50
C ALA A 66 1.93 8.49 0.55
N ALA A 67 1.24 8.45 1.70
CA ALA A 67 -0.01 7.71 1.83
C ALA A 67 -1.13 8.28 0.94
N MET A 68 -1.26 9.61 0.85
CA MET A 68 -2.19 10.25 -0.08
C MET A 68 -1.88 9.88 -1.53
N TYR A 69 -0.61 10.03 -1.94
CA TYR A 69 -0.18 9.68 -3.29
C TYR A 69 -0.46 8.20 -3.63
N VAL A 70 -0.13 7.28 -2.71
CA VAL A 70 -0.40 5.85 -2.90
C VAL A 70 -1.90 5.57 -2.96
N THR A 71 -2.72 6.26 -2.16
CA THR A 71 -4.18 6.10 -2.18
C THR A 71 -4.77 6.52 -3.52
N GLU A 72 -4.26 7.60 -4.13
CA GLU A 72 -4.68 7.99 -5.48
C GLU A 72 -4.35 6.91 -6.52
N LEU A 73 -3.16 6.30 -6.44
CA LEU A 73 -2.79 5.20 -7.33
C LEU A 73 -3.71 3.97 -7.13
N LEU A 74 -4.04 3.66 -5.89
CA LEU A 74 -5.00 2.59 -5.55
C LEU A 74 -6.39 2.88 -6.15
N SER A 75 -6.87 4.12 -6.02
CA SER A 75 -8.15 4.58 -6.58
C SER A 75 -8.17 4.51 -8.12
N GLN A 76 -7.09 4.90 -8.78
CA GLN A 76 -6.97 4.86 -10.24
C GLN A 76 -6.94 3.42 -10.79
N ASP A 77 -6.32 2.50 -10.06
CA ASP A 77 -6.11 1.11 -10.50
C ASP A 77 -7.06 0.10 -9.83
N LYS A 78 -8.13 0.61 -9.20
CA LYS A 78 -9.01 -0.20 -8.34
C LYS A 78 -9.63 -1.42 -9.03
N GLN A 79 -9.84 -1.37 -10.35
CA GLN A 79 -10.32 -2.51 -11.14
C GLN A 79 -9.35 -3.70 -11.08
N ARG A 80 -8.05 -3.45 -11.29
CA ARG A 80 -7.01 -4.49 -11.25
C ARG A 80 -6.80 -5.05 -9.85
N LEU A 81 -7.08 -4.23 -8.82
CA LEU A 81 -6.81 -4.53 -7.43
C LEU A 81 -8.03 -5.09 -6.66
N SER A 82 -9.19 -5.18 -7.32
CA SER A 82 -10.44 -5.60 -6.68
C SER A 82 -10.46 -7.08 -6.34
N ILE A 83 -10.97 -7.44 -5.18
CA ILE A 83 -11.32 -8.81 -4.77
C ILE A 83 -12.74 -8.82 -4.20
N GLU A 84 -13.33 -10.00 -4.05
CA GLU A 84 -14.68 -10.15 -3.51
C GLU A 84 -14.73 -11.12 -2.34
N TYR A 85 -15.64 -10.86 -1.40
CA TYR A 85 -15.92 -11.72 -0.26
C TYR A 85 -17.43 -11.71 0.02
N ARG A 86 -18.11 -12.85 -0.17
CA ARG A 86 -19.57 -12.98 0.07
C ARG A 86 -20.40 -11.87 -0.61
N GLY A 87 -20.05 -11.52 -1.85
CA GLY A 87 -20.69 -10.44 -2.63
C GLY A 87 -20.34 -9.02 -2.17
N LYS A 88 -19.38 -8.86 -1.24
CA LYS A 88 -18.82 -7.58 -0.81
C LYS A 88 -17.56 -7.27 -1.60
N LYS A 89 -17.42 -6.02 -2.04
CA LYS A 89 -16.32 -5.57 -2.88
C LYS A 89 -15.17 -5.07 -2.03
N GLY A 90 -13.98 -5.62 -2.25
CA GLY A 90 -12.76 -5.28 -1.53
C GLY A 90 -11.64 -4.81 -2.44
N LEU A 91 -10.69 -4.06 -1.87
CA LEU A 91 -9.43 -3.73 -2.54
C LEU A 91 -8.28 -4.50 -1.88
N LEU A 92 -7.42 -5.12 -2.69
CA LEU A 92 -6.25 -5.86 -2.23
C LEU A 92 -4.95 -5.10 -2.48
N GLY A 93 -4.37 -4.56 -1.42
CA GLY A 93 -2.97 -4.14 -1.34
C GLY A 93 -2.01 -5.31 -1.12
N TYR A 94 -0.74 -5.08 -1.41
CA TYR A 94 0.32 -6.05 -1.18
C TYR A 94 1.57 -5.37 -0.60
N SER A 95 1.92 -5.72 0.64
CA SER A 95 3.07 -5.19 1.37
C SER A 95 3.15 -3.66 1.36
N LEU A 96 2.01 -2.98 1.49
CA LEU A 96 1.95 -1.52 1.55
C LEU A 96 2.28 -0.97 2.94
N GLY A 97 1.86 -1.67 4.00
CA GLY A 97 1.95 -1.13 5.36
C GLY A 97 0.99 0.04 5.57
N ASN A 98 1.06 0.70 6.73
CA ASN A 98 0.20 1.83 7.10
C ASN A 98 -1.30 1.63 6.77
N THR A 99 -1.79 0.39 6.91
CA THR A 99 -3.12 -0.06 6.47
C THR A 99 -4.24 0.81 7.03
N SER A 100 -4.07 1.36 8.23
CA SER A 100 -5.06 2.27 8.82
C SER A 100 -5.21 3.57 8.03
N ILE A 101 -4.11 4.16 7.54
CA ILE A 101 -4.20 5.42 6.78
C ILE A 101 -4.69 5.10 5.37
N LEU A 102 -4.00 4.20 4.66
CA LEU A 102 -4.34 3.85 3.28
C LEU A 102 -5.76 3.28 3.15
N GLY A 103 -6.11 2.32 4.00
CA GLY A 103 -7.41 1.65 3.95
C GLY A 103 -8.55 2.59 4.29
N ASN A 104 -8.41 3.44 5.32
CA ASN A 104 -9.47 4.38 5.68
C ASN A 104 -9.65 5.46 4.61
N THR A 105 -8.56 6.06 4.13
CA THR A 105 -8.63 7.07 3.06
C THR A 105 -9.25 6.49 1.79
N PHE A 106 -8.79 5.31 1.36
CA PHE A 106 -9.35 4.63 0.18
C PHE A 106 -10.85 4.38 0.31
N LEU A 107 -11.32 3.88 1.46
CA LEU A 107 -12.74 3.57 1.68
C LEU A 107 -13.64 4.80 1.82
N VAL A 108 -13.08 5.95 2.21
CA VAL A 108 -13.77 7.23 2.20
C VAL A 108 -13.90 7.76 0.76
N GLU A 109 -12.82 7.71 -0.02
CA GLU A 109 -12.80 8.18 -1.41
C GLU A 109 -13.54 7.27 -2.40
N ASN A 110 -13.65 5.97 -2.09
CA ASN A 110 -14.28 4.97 -2.93
C ASN A 110 -15.45 4.31 -2.18
N PRO A 111 -16.59 4.99 -2.02
CA PRO A 111 -17.73 4.50 -1.27
C PRO A 111 -18.41 3.28 -1.93
N ASP A 112 -18.01 2.87 -3.13
CA ASP A 112 -18.45 1.62 -3.76
C ASP A 112 -17.72 0.36 -3.21
N TYR A 113 -16.71 0.53 -2.36
CA TYR A 113 -16.00 -0.58 -1.71
C TYR A 113 -16.45 -0.76 -0.25
N ASP A 114 -16.49 -2.02 0.17
CA ASP A 114 -16.91 -2.45 1.50
C ASP A 114 -15.73 -2.64 2.46
N PHE A 115 -14.59 -3.11 1.93
CA PHE A 115 -13.39 -3.37 2.73
C PHE A 115 -12.09 -3.13 1.96
N TYR A 116 -11.00 -3.01 2.72
CA TYR A 116 -9.64 -2.94 2.23
C TYR A 116 -8.82 -4.03 2.92
N MET A 117 -7.98 -4.73 2.15
CA MET A 117 -7.07 -5.77 2.63
C MET A 117 -5.65 -5.43 2.20
N ASP A 118 -4.68 -5.45 3.10
CA ASP A 118 -3.25 -5.44 2.75
C ASP A 118 -2.60 -6.73 3.25
N ILE A 119 -2.06 -7.53 2.34
CA ILE A 119 -1.36 -8.77 2.66
C ILE A 119 0.14 -8.62 2.42
N ASN A 120 0.96 -9.11 3.33
CA ASN A 120 2.41 -9.11 3.15
C ASN A 120 2.93 -10.43 2.56
N TRP A 121 4.19 -10.44 2.15
CA TRP A 121 4.89 -11.62 1.59
C TRP A 121 4.95 -12.84 2.53
N ARG A 122 4.63 -12.69 3.83
CA ARG A 122 4.53 -13.79 4.81
C ARG A 122 3.10 -14.32 4.99
N GLY A 123 2.15 -13.80 4.21
CA GLY A 123 0.73 -14.16 4.29
C GLY A 123 -0.03 -13.52 5.45
N ASN A 124 0.57 -12.62 6.22
CA ASN A 124 -0.17 -11.85 7.23
C ASN A 124 -0.97 -10.77 6.51
N PHE A 125 -2.23 -10.63 6.85
CA PHE A 125 -3.09 -9.61 6.27
C PHE A 125 -3.72 -8.71 7.33
N SER A 126 -3.97 -7.47 6.95
CA SER A 126 -4.71 -6.48 7.71
C SER A 126 -5.95 -6.06 6.92
N LEU A 127 -7.09 -6.03 7.60
CA LEU A 127 -8.38 -5.63 7.05
C LEU A 127 -8.84 -4.30 7.64
N ARG A 128 -9.46 -3.47 6.81
CA ARG A 128 -10.18 -2.26 7.20
C ARG A 128 -11.56 -2.25 6.57
N SER A 129 -12.51 -1.67 7.27
CA SER A 129 -13.88 -1.41 6.80
C SER A 129 -14.31 -0.05 7.32
N ASN A 130 -15.21 0.61 6.60
CA ASN A 130 -15.79 1.89 6.98
C ASN A 130 -17.25 1.69 7.42
N ASN A 131 -17.46 0.81 8.41
CA ASN A 131 -18.76 0.39 8.95
C ASN A 131 -19.70 -0.35 7.98
N LYS A 132 -19.20 -0.87 6.85
CA LYS A 132 -20.01 -1.58 5.85
C LYS A 132 -19.96 -3.11 5.98
N LEU A 133 -18.86 -3.61 6.53
CA LEU A 133 -18.60 -5.01 6.76
C LEU A 133 -17.93 -5.19 8.13
N ASP A 134 -18.36 -6.20 8.88
CA ASP A 134 -17.64 -6.66 10.06
C ASP A 134 -16.43 -7.49 9.63
N VAL A 135 -15.27 -6.84 9.55
CA VAL A 135 -14.02 -7.50 9.09
C VAL A 135 -13.41 -8.42 10.15
N SER A 136 -13.91 -8.42 11.39
CA SER A 136 -13.46 -9.37 12.40
C SER A 136 -13.92 -10.79 12.07
N LYS A 137 -15.17 -10.93 11.60
CA LYS A 137 -15.73 -12.20 11.12
C LYS A 137 -15.05 -12.68 9.84
N MET A 138 -14.76 -11.76 8.92
CA MET A 138 -13.99 -12.09 7.72
C MET A 138 -12.59 -12.61 8.09
N ALA A 139 -11.90 -11.95 9.02
CA ALA A 139 -10.58 -12.37 9.47
C ALA A 139 -10.58 -13.75 10.14
N GLU A 140 -11.61 -14.05 10.94
CA GLU A 140 -11.82 -15.35 11.55
C GLU A 140 -11.99 -16.44 10.47
N GLU A 141 -12.90 -16.23 9.51
CA GLU A 141 -13.21 -17.19 8.44
C GLU A 141 -12.00 -17.51 7.54
N ILE A 142 -11.29 -16.49 7.05
CA ILE A 142 -10.23 -16.69 6.05
C ILE A 142 -8.84 -16.87 6.68
N GLY A 143 -8.65 -16.61 7.96
CA GLY A 143 -7.32 -16.54 8.54
C GLY A 143 -7.18 -17.01 9.97
N ASN A 144 -8.23 -17.53 10.59
CA ASN A 144 -8.31 -17.76 12.04
C ASN A 144 -7.83 -16.53 12.82
N GLY A 145 -8.16 -15.35 12.30
CA GLY A 145 -7.78 -14.05 12.83
C GLY A 145 -8.89 -13.43 13.66
N GLY A 146 -8.83 -12.12 13.82
CA GLY A 146 -9.84 -11.35 14.53
C GLY A 146 -9.42 -9.90 14.77
N GLY A 147 -10.18 -9.20 15.61
CA GLY A 147 -9.94 -7.80 15.95
C GLY A 147 -11.24 -7.03 16.12
N HIS A 148 -11.21 -5.73 15.79
CA HIS A 148 -12.36 -4.85 15.82
C HIS A 148 -13.20 -5.00 14.53
N PRO A 149 -14.53 -4.80 14.57
CA PRO A 149 -15.38 -4.90 13.36
C PRO A 149 -14.96 -4.04 12.17
N ASN A 150 -14.23 -2.95 12.40
CA ASN A 150 -13.67 -2.08 11.34
C ASN A 150 -12.17 -2.25 11.10
N ALA A 151 -11.47 -3.01 11.94
CA ALA A 151 -10.02 -3.17 11.88
C ALA A 151 -9.61 -4.51 12.48
N SER A 152 -9.28 -5.47 11.62
CA SER A 152 -8.93 -6.83 12.01
C SER A 152 -7.75 -7.34 11.20
N GLY A 153 -7.24 -8.52 11.54
CA GLY A 153 -6.15 -9.13 10.79
C GLY A 153 -6.07 -10.63 11.05
N GLY A 154 -5.28 -11.30 10.22
CA GLY A 154 -5.11 -12.75 10.29
C GLY A 154 -3.93 -13.21 9.43
N LYS A 155 -3.86 -14.51 9.17
CA LYS A 155 -2.79 -15.09 8.37
C LYS A 155 -3.28 -16.22 7.47
N ILE A 156 -2.92 -16.15 6.19
CA ILE A 156 -3.02 -17.28 5.27
C ILE A 156 -1.76 -18.14 5.43
N LYS A 157 -1.86 -19.30 6.09
CA LYS A 157 -0.70 -20.15 6.42
C LYS A 157 0.03 -20.67 5.19
N GLU A 158 -0.70 -20.96 4.11
CA GLU A 158 -0.18 -21.54 2.87
C GLU A 158 0.04 -20.47 1.79
N PHE A 159 0.23 -19.21 2.19
CA PHE A 159 0.42 -18.11 1.26
C PHE A 159 1.62 -18.35 0.35
N LYS A 160 1.38 -18.30 -0.97
CA LYS A 160 2.42 -18.39 -2.00
C LYS A 160 2.74 -16.99 -2.49
N ASP A 161 3.94 -16.53 -2.15
CA ASP A 161 4.41 -15.23 -2.60
C ASP A 161 4.74 -15.22 -4.10
N SER A 162 4.59 -14.07 -4.76
CA SER A 162 4.98 -13.88 -6.16
C SER A 162 5.49 -12.46 -6.40
N PHE A 163 6.37 -12.31 -7.38
CA PHE A 163 6.78 -10.99 -7.88
C PHE A 163 5.76 -10.39 -8.86
N VAL A 164 4.79 -11.19 -9.30
CA VAL A 164 3.73 -10.78 -10.21
C VAL A 164 2.44 -10.59 -9.41
N TYR A 165 1.95 -9.35 -9.33
CA TYR A 165 0.78 -9.03 -8.51
C TYR A 165 -0.48 -9.81 -8.91
N SER A 166 -0.70 -10.08 -10.20
CA SER A 166 -1.87 -10.85 -10.65
C SER A 166 -1.91 -12.25 -10.03
N ASP A 167 -0.75 -12.87 -9.81
CA ASP A 167 -0.66 -14.19 -9.17
C ASP A 167 -1.05 -14.11 -7.69
N ILE A 168 -0.60 -13.07 -6.99
CA ILE A 168 -0.98 -12.80 -5.60
C ILE A 168 -2.49 -12.59 -5.49
N ARG A 169 -3.04 -11.73 -6.36
CA ARG A 169 -4.48 -11.44 -6.37
C ARG A 169 -5.30 -12.69 -6.66
N THR A 170 -4.91 -13.46 -7.68
CA THR A 170 -5.60 -14.71 -8.05
C THR A 170 -5.56 -15.69 -6.89
N PHE A 171 -4.37 -15.91 -6.29
CA PHE A 171 -4.23 -16.76 -5.11
C PHE A 171 -5.15 -16.32 -3.95
N VAL A 172 -5.19 -15.02 -3.64
CA VAL A 172 -6.02 -14.50 -2.55
C VAL A 172 -7.50 -14.66 -2.86
N GLN A 173 -7.93 -14.38 -4.09
CA GLN A 173 -9.33 -14.55 -4.49
C GLN A 173 -9.73 -16.03 -4.41
N ASP A 174 -8.97 -16.94 -5.03
CA ASP A 174 -9.24 -18.38 -5.01
C ASP A 174 -9.29 -18.92 -3.58
N TYR A 175 -8.40 -18.42 -2.71
CA TYR A 175 -8.39 -18.80 -1.30
C TYR A 175 -9.64 -18.33 -0.55
N ILE A 176 -10.10 -17.10 -0.79
CA ILE A 176 -11.34 -16.58 -0.21
C ILE A 176 -12.54 -17.39 -0.71
N ASP A 177 -12.60 -17.67 -2.01
CA ASP A 177 -13.68 -18.44 -2.63
C ASP A 177 -13.76 -19.84 -2.02
N GLN A 178 -12.62 -20.53 -1.84
CA GLN A 178 -12.57 -21.83 -1.18
C GLN A 178 -13.03 -21.81 0.28
N LYS A 179 -12.80 -20.70 1.01
CA LYS A 179 -13.20 -20.56 2.42
C LYS A 179 -14.68 -20.22 2.58
N THR A 180 -15.28 -19.59 1.58
CA THR A 180 -16.66 -19.09 1.62
C THR A 180 -17.66 -19.96 0.86
N ALA A 181 -17.17 -21.02 0.19
CA ALA A 181 -17.94 -22.02 -0.54
C ALA A 181 -18.85 -22.88 0.35
#